data_AF-A0A5Q2TSI1-F1
#
_entry.id   AF-A0A5Q2TSI1-F1
#
_cell.length_a   1.000
_cell.length_b   1.000
_cell.length_c   1.000
_cell.angle_alpha   90.00
_cell.angle_beta   90.00
_cell.angle_gamma   90.00
#
_symmetry.space_group_name_H-M   'P 1'
#
loop_
_entity.id
_entity.type
_entity.pdbx_description
1 polymer ?
#
loop_
_entity_poly.entity_id
_entity_poly.type
_entity_poly.pdbx_seq_one_letter_code
_entity_poly.pdbx_strand_id
1 'polypeptide(L)'
;MIVKNSKEVSCLEHGSVRKSYYLRQLEALIGRLSPHDIPQGLEKAYGRELSGYTGESKLPYHLHMVQYEKLLLYGVRLPWQKHFFQIDNLSIFPKKIFICEVKHLKGRL
;
A
#
# COMPACT_ATOMS: atom_id res chain seq x y z
N MET A 1 -13.90 -8.60 -24.70
CA MET A 1 -13.79 -10.05 -24.93
C MET A 1 -12.49 -10.30 -25.69
N ILE A 2 -11.43 -10.71 -24.99
CA ILE A 2 -10.25 -11.31 -25.62
C ILE A 2 -9.99 -12.59 -24.85
N VAL A 3 -10.30 -13.70 -25.51
CA VAL A 3 -10.01 -15.06 -25.04
C VAL A 3 -8.53 -15.32 -25.33
N LYS A 4 -7.72 -15.50 -24.30
CA LYS A 4 -6.41 -16.15 -24.43
C LYS A 4 -6.51 -17.53 -23.79
N ASN A 5 -6.28 -18.55 -24.60
CA ASN A 5 -6.41 -19.95 -24.26
C ASN A 5 -5.11 -20.47 -23.63
N SER A 6 -5.29 -21.23 -22.54
CA SER A 6 -4.45 -22.27 -21.94
C SER A 6 -2.94 -22.03 -21.67
N LYS A 7 -2.63 -22.07 -20.36
CA LYS A 7 -1.31 -22.22 -19.71
C LYS A 7 -0.45 -20.97 -19.55
N GLU A 8 -0.98 -20.00 -18.82
CA GLU A 8 -0.19 -19.15 -17.92
C GLU A 8 -1.20 -18.41 -17.04
N VAL A 9 -1.30 -18.78 -15.76
CA VAL A 9 -2.04 -17.98 -14.77
C VAL A 9 -1.18 -16.75 -14.51
N SER A 10 -1.14 -15.84 -15.48
CA SER A 10 -0.54 -14.53 -15.30
C SER A 10 -1.41 -13.80 -14.29
N CYS A 11 -0.93 -13.77 -13.05
CA CYS A 11 -1.48 -12.86 -12.05
C CYS A 11 -1.32 -11.46 -12.67
N LEU A 12 -2.43 -10.85 -13.11
CA LEU A 12 -2.41 -9.51 -13.69
C LEU A 12 -2.01 -8.53 -12.58
N GLU A 13 -0.72 -8.21 -12.51
CA GLU A 13 -0.20 -7.22 -11.57
C GLU A 13 -0.67 -5.82 -11.99
N HIS A 14 -1.64 -5.26 -11.27
CA HIS A 14 -1.98 -3.86 -11.39
C HIS A 14 -1.67 -3.15 -10.07
N GLY A 15 -0.43 -2.66 -9.96
CA GLY A 15 -0.03 -1.65 -8.98
C GLY A 15 1.00 -2.13 -7.97
N SER A 16 2.21 -1.59 -8.05
CA SER A 16 3.13 -1.57 -6.92
C SER A 16 2.63 -0.56 -5.88
N VAL A 17 2.74 -0.89 -4.59
CA VAL A 17 2.46 0.04 -3.49
C VAL A 17 3.37 1.27 -3.63
N ARG A 18 2.78 2.45 -3.78
CA ARG A 18 3.53 3.70 -3.99
C ARG A 18 3.56 4.52 -2.72
N LYS A 19 4.73 5.10 -2.41
CA LYS A 19 4.83 6.15 -1.39
C LYS A 19 3.87 7.30 -1.72
N SER A 20 3.11 7.73 -0.72
CA SER A 20 2.25 8.91 -0.81
C SER A 20 3.08 10.16 -1.11
N TYR A 21 2.45 11.17 -1.74
CA TYR A 21 3.13 12.46 -1.98
C TYR A 21 3.59 13.11 -0.67
N TYR A 22 2.76 13.01 0.37
CA TYR A 22 3.08 13.54 1.69
C TYR A 22 4.32 12.87 2.29
N LEU A 23 4.44 11.54 2.22
CA LEU A 23 5.64 10.84 2.66
C LEU A 23 6.89 11.31 1.90
N ARG A 24 6.79 11.47 0.57
CA ARG A 24 7.92 11.98 -0.24
C ARG A 24 8.32 13.41 0.13
N GLN A 25 7.35 14.26 0.45
CA GLN A 25 7.60 15.62 0.92
C GLN A 25 8.32 15.63 2.28
N LEU A 26 7.89 14.78 3.22
CA LEU A 26 8.53 14.61 4.52
C LEU A 26 9.98 14.11 4.36
N GLU A 27 10.21 13.10 3.50
CA GLU A 27 11.55 12.58 3.18
C GLU A 27 12.47 13.69 2.63
N ALA A 28 11.96 14.45 1.67
CA ALA A 28 12.71 15.54 1.04
C ALA A 28 12.97 16.71 2.01
N LEU A 29 12.11 16.92 3.00
CA LEU A 29 12.30 17.96 4.01
C LEU A 29 13.33 17.53 5.07
N ILE A 30 13.21 16.31 5.59
CA ILE A 30 14.17 15.74 6.55
C ILE A 30 15.57 15.67 5.96
N GLY A 31 15.73 15.26 4.70
CA GLY A 31 17.04 15.20 4.05
C GLY A 31 17.72 16.55 3.82
N ARG A 32 17.03 17.68 4.01
CA ARG A 32 17.58 19.04 3.84
C ARG A 32 17.93 19.73 5.15
N LEU A 33 17.42 19.26 6.28
CA LEU A 33 17.66 19.87 7.58
C LEU A 33 18.86 19.20 8.26
N SER A 34 19.64 19.96 9.02
CA SER A 34 20.64 19.39 9.91
C SER A 34 19.95 18.53 10.97
N PRO A 35 20.53 17.42 11.45
CA PRO A 35 19.90 16.56 12.46
C PRO A 35 19.43 17.30 13.72
N HIS A 36 20.13 18.36 14.11
CA HIS A 36 19.76 19.18 15.28
C HIS A 36 18.60 20.16 15.04
N ASP A 37 18.29 20.44 13.77
CA ASP A 37 17.26 21.40 13.36
C ASP A 37 15.93 20.73 13.00
N ILE A 38 15.85 19.39 13.03
CA ILE A 38 14.64 18.66 12.67
C ILE A 38 13.61 18.81 13.80
N PRO A 39 12.44 19.42 13.54
CA PRO A 39 11.40 19.52 14.56
C PRO A 39 10.87 18.13 14.94
N GLN A 40 10.66 17.88 16.24
CA GLN A 40 10.11 16.61 16.73
C GLN A 40 8.78 16.24 16.04
N GLY A 41 7.93 17.23 15.73
CA GLY A 41 6.68 17.01 15.01
C GLY A 41 6.90 16.48 13.59
N LEU A 42 7.98 16.90 12.92
CA LEU A 42 8.33 16.45 11.58
C LEU A 42 8.81 15.00 11.61
N GLU A 43 9.69 14.65 12.55
CA GLU A 43 10.14 13.26 12.74
C GLU A 43 8.98 12.32 13.05
N LYS A 44 8.06 12.75 13.92
CA LYS A 44 6.88 11.95 14.29
C LYS A 44 5.97 11.73 13.08
N ALA A 45 5.72 12.77 12.29
CA ALA A 45 4.93 12.65 11.05
C ALA A 45 5.60 11.69 10.06
N TYR A 46 6.90 11.87 9.82
CA TYR A 46 7.67 11.01 8.93
C TYR A 46 7.65 9.55 9.38
N GLY A 47 7.94 9.29 10.66
CA GLY A 47 7.92 7.95 11.22
C GLY A 47 6.57 7.26 11.08
N ARG A 48 5.47 8.00 11.28
CA ARG A 48 4.11 7.49 11.08
C ARG A 48 3.86 7.11 9.62
N GLU A 49 4.05 8.03 8.68
CA GLU A 49 3.80 7.78 7.25
C GLU A 49 4.72 6.67 6.69
N LEU A 50 5.99 6.66 7.09
CA LEU A 50 6.95 5.63 6.70
C LEU A 50 6.52 4.26 7.24
N SER A 51 6.03 4.19 8.48
CA SER A 51 5.55 2.93 9.05
C SER A 51 4.36 2.36 8.28
N GLY A 52 3.39 3.20 7.89
CA GLY A 52 2.25 2.81 7.05
C GLY A 52 2.71 2.25 5.71
N TYR A 53 3.53 3.02 4.99
CA TYR A 53 4.10 2.59 3.71
C TYR A 53 4.90 1.28 3.82
N THR A 54 5.67 1.11 4.91
CA THR A 54 6.43 -0.12 5.15
C THR A 54 5.52 -1.33 5.34
N GLY A 55 4.40 -1.16 6.05
CA GLY A 55 3.38 -2.20 6.20
C GLY A 55 2.78 -2.58 4.85
N GLU A 56 2.23 -1.60 4.14
CA GLU A 56 1.57 -1.81 2.85
C GLU A 56 2.53 -2.47 1.84
N SER A 57 3.79 -2.03 1.79
CA SER A 57 4.80 -2.54 0.84
C SER A 57 5.17 -4.01 1.04
N LYS A 58 4.92 -4.58 2.24
CA LYS A 58 5.14 -6.01 2.51
C LYS A 58 3.95 -6.88 2.09
N LEU A 59 2.76 -6.29 1.95
CA LEU A 59 1.55 -7.03 1.64
C LEU A 59 1.63 -7.79 0.30
N PRO A 60 2.17 -7.23 -0.80
CA PRO A 60 2.31 -7.97 -2.06
C PRO A 60 3.03 -9.30 -1.92
N TYR A 61 4.14 -9.33 -1.16
CA TYR A 61 4.88 -10.56 -0.90
C TYR A 61 3.99 -11.64 -0.26
N HIS A 62 3.20 -11.28 0.74
CA HIS A 62 2.30 -12.22 1.42
C HIS A 62 1.17 -12.72 0.52
N LEU A 63 0.58 -11.84 -0.29
CA LEU A 63 -0.50 -12.21 -1.20
C LEU A 63 0.00 -13.01 -2.39
N HIS A 64 1.25 -12.82 -2.84
CA HIS A 64 1.85 -13.63 -3.91
C HIS A 64 2.03 -15.10 -3.50
N MET A 65 2.26 -15.38 -2.21
CA MET A 65 2.35 -16.77 -1.72
C MET A 65 1.04 -17.55 -1.85
N VAL A 66 -0.10 -16.87 -2.03
CA VAL A 66 -1.40 -17.52 -2.22
C VAL A 66 -1.56 -17.96 -3.67
N GLN A 67 -1.29 -19.25 -3.96
CA GLN A 67 -1.33 -19.81 -5.32
C GLN A 67 -2.76 -20.10 -5.83
N TYR A 68 -3.59 -19.06 -5.89
CA TYR A 68 -4.91 -19.09 -6.51
C TYR A 68 -5.03 -17.97 -7.53
N GLU A 69 -5.85 -18.18 -8.56
CA GLU A 69 -6.25 -17.13 -9.50
C GLU A 69 -6.90 -15.98 -8.73
N LYS A 70 -6.33 -14.79 -8.89
CA LYS A 70 -6.76 -13.58 -8.19
C LYS A 70 -6.31 -12.33 -8.92
N LEU A 71 -7.09 -11.27 -8.80
CA LEU A 71 -6.72 -9.91 -9.13
C LEU A 71 -6.42 -9.17 -7.83
N LEU A 72 -5.22 -8.57 -7.75
CA LEU A 72 -4.79 -7.78 -6.60
C LEU A 72 -4.76 -6.32 -7.01
N LEU A 73 -5.51 -5.49 -6.28
CA LEU A 73 -5.48 -4.03 -6.43
C LEU A 73 -4.98 -3.42 -5.13
N TYR A 74 -4.06 -2.45 -5.22
CA TYR A 74 -3.47 -1.79 -4.05
C TYR A 74 -3.80 -0.31 -4.03
N GLY A 75 -4.07 0.23 -2.85
CA GLY A 75 -4.35 1.66 -2.64
C GLY A 75 -5.57 2.17 -3.43
N VAL A 76 -6.62 1.34 -3.54
CA VAL A 76 -7.84 1.69 -4.27
C VAL A 76 -8.51 2.87 -3.57
N ARG A 77 -8.74 3.96 -4.31
CA ARG A 77 -9.46 5.14 -3.82
C ARG A 77 -10.84 5.19 -4.45
N LEU A 78 -11.88 5.05 -3.62
CA LEU A 78 -13.27 5.18 -4.02
C LEU A 78 -13.75 6.60 -3.70
N PRO A 79 -14.16 7.40 -4.70
CA PRO A 79 -14.71 8.72 -4.44
C PRO A 79 -16.06 8.60 -3.72
N TRP A 80 -16.26 9.40 -2.69
CA TRP A 80 -17.52 9.54 -1.98
C TRP A 80 -17.76 11.01 -1.61
N GLN A 81 -18.63 11.67 -2.37
CA GLN A 81 -18.89 13.11 -2.25
C GLN A 81 -17.59 13.94 -2.32
N LYS A 82 -17.25 14.66 -1.25
CA LYS A 82 -16.02 15.48 -1.13
C LYS A 82 -14.84 14.70 -0.52
N HIS A 83 -15.01 13.40 -0.26
CA HIS A 83 -14.03 12.56 0.40
C HIS A 83 -13.65 11.35 -0.47
N PHE A 84 -12.60 10.65 -0.08
CA PHE A 84 -12.20 9.39 -0.69
C PHE A 84 -12.09 8.33 0.40
N PHE A 85 -12.73 7.18 0.16
CA PHE A 85 -12.49 5.97 0.94
C PHE A 85 -11.29 5.23 0.34
N GLN A 86 -10.27 4.96 1.15
CA GLN A 86 -9.10 4.22 0.71
C GLN A 86 -9.21 2.77 1.19
N ILE A 87 -8.86 1.85 0.30
CA ILE A 87 -8.68 0.43 0.58
C ILE A 87 -7.22 0.09 0.28
N ASP A 88 -6.47 -0.35 1.30
CA ASP A 88 -5.05 -0.68 1.13
C ASP A 88 -4.87 -1.84 0.14
N ASN A 89 -5.71 -2.86 0.25
CA ASN A 89 -5.78 -3.92 -0.75
C ASN A 89 -7.20 -4.47 -0.96
N LEU A 90 -7.54 -4.64 -2.24
CA LEU A 90 -8.72 -5.34 -2.70
C LEU A 90 -8.27 -6.60 -3.45
N SER A 91 -8.46 -7.76 -2.83
CA SER A 91 -8.13 -9.07 -3.39
C SER A 91 -9.39 -9.73 -3.94
N ILE A 92 -9.46 -9.87 -5.26
CA ILE A 92 -10.62 -10.41 -5.97
C ILE A 92 -10.27 -11.81 -6.47
N PHE A 93 -11.04 -12.80 -6.03
CA PHE A 93 -10.96 -14.20 -6.48
C PHE A 93 -12.24 -14.54 -7.27
N PRO A 94 -12.28 -15.66 -8.01
CA PRO A 94 -13.45 -16.01 -8.83
C PRO A 94 -14.80 -16.06 -8.09
N LYS A 95 -14.80 -16.34 -6.78
CA LYS A 95 -16.03 -16.51 -5.97
C LYS A 95 -16.08 -15.65 -4.70
N LYS A 96 -15.08 -14.79 -4.46
CA LYS A 96 -14.93 -14.06 -3.19
C LYS A 96 -14.09 -12.80 -3.36
N ILE A 97 -14.41 -11.78 -2.58
CA ILE A 97 -13.67 -10.52 -2.52
C ILE A 97 -13.23 -10.32 -1.08
N PHE A 98 -11.97 -9.93 -0.88
CA PHE A 98 -11.44 -9.53 0.41
C PHE A 98 -10.96 -8.10 0.37
N ILE A 99 -11.35 -7.34 1.39
CA ILE A 99 -10.85 -6.00 1.69
C ILE A 99 -9.87 -6.15 2.84
N CYS A 100 -8.63 -5.73 2.66
CA CYS A 100 -7.59 -5.80 3.67
C CYS A 100 -7.12 -4.40 4.06
N GLU A 101 -7.05 -4.17 5.37
CA GLU A 101 -6.46 -2.99 5.99
C GLU A 101 -5.10 -3.38 6.60
N VAL A 102 -4.04 -2.64 6.29
CA VAL A 102 -2.69 -2.96 6.75
C VAL A 102 -2.31 -2.08 7.93
N LYS A 103 -2.00 -2.71 9.07
CA LYS A 103 -1.45 -2.00 10.23
C LYS A 103 -0.03 -2.45 10.51
N HIS A 104 0.91 -1.51 10.43
CA HIS A 104 2.30 -1.75 10.82
C HIS A 104 2.54 -1.23 12.24
N LEU A 105 2.36 -2.11 13.21
CA LEU A 105 2.58 -1.81 14.63
C LEU A 105 4.08 -1.98 14.95
N LYS A 106 4.72 -0.91 15.42
CA LYS A 106 6.06 -0.98 16.04
C LYS A 106 5.88 -1.01 17.57
N GLY A 107 6.29 -2.11 18.20
CA GLY A 107 6.16 -2.34 19.64
C GLY A 107 5.85 -3.81 19.94
N ARG A 108 6.16 -4.26 21.16
CA ARG A 108 5.69 -5.56 21.68
C ARG A 108 4.31 -5.32 22.30
N LEU A 109 3.30 -6.09 21.88
CA LEU A 109 2.02 -6.16 22.58
C LEU A 109 2.21 -6.74 23.98
#